data_AF-A0A1H1FHH8-F1
#
_entry.id   AF-A0A1H1FHH8-F1
#
_cell.length_a   1.000
_cell.length_b   1.000
_cell.length_c   1.000
_cell.angle_alpha   90.00
_cell.angle_beta   90.00
_cell.angle_gamma   90.00
#
_symmetry.space_group_name_H-M   'P 1'
#
loop_
_entity.id
_entity.type
_entity.pdbx_description
1 polymer ?
#
loop_
_entity_poly.entity_id
_entity_poly.type
_entity_poly.pdbx_seq_one_letter_code
_entity_poly.pdbx_strand_id
1 'polypeptide(L)' 'MRTGTYEYKSDFARKYFSAGEARGEAKGEARALLLVLRARGIPVSAEVEARVMGCTDLGRLSAWVERAPFVETAEELFE' A
#
# COMPACT_ATOMS: atom_id res chain seq x y z
N MET A 1 -28.28 -22.43 -10.97
CA MET A 1 -26.90 -22.38 -11.50
C MET A 1 -25.94 -22.49 -10.33
N ARG A 2 -25.20 -23.60 -10.19
CA ARG A 2 -24.12 -23.70 -9.20
C ARG A 2 -22.91 -22.97 -9.78
N THR A 3 -22.58 -21.79 -9.27
CA THR A 3 -21.28 -21.17 -9.52
C THR A 3 -20.24 -22.00 -8.79
N GLY A 4 -19.68 -23.00 -9.48
CA GLY A 4 -18.49 -23.67 -9.00
C GLY A 4 -17.38 -22.64 -8.89
N THR A 5 -16.91 -22.39 -7.67
CA THR A 5 -15.69 -21.62 -7.42
C THR A 5 -14.56 -22.32 -8.17
N TYR A 6 -14.18 -21.79 -9.33
CA TYR A 6 -13.06 -22.30 -10.11
C TYR A 6 -11.78 -21.93 -9.36
N GLU A 7 -11.37 -22.81 -8.46
CA GLU A 7 -10.07 -22.71 -7.80
C GLU A 7 -8.96 -22.91 -8.84
N TYR A 8 -8.04 -21.95 -8.91
CA TYR A 8 -6.90 -21.97 -9.82
C TYR A 8 -6.08 -23.25 -9.65
N LYS A 9 -6.16 -24.16 -10.63
CA LYS A 9 -5.55 -25.51 -10.58
C LYS A 9 -4.04 -25.56 -10.92
N SER A 10 -3.38 -24.42 -11.17
CA SER A 10 -1.96 -24.37 -11.55
C SER A 10 -1.14 -23.61 -10.51
N ASP A 11 0.00 -24.17 -10.09
CA ASP A 11 0.97 -23.51 -9.19
C ASP A 11 1.42 -22.15 -9.72
N PHE A 12 1.52 -22.03 -11.04
CA PHE A 12 1.79 -20.76 -11.71
C PHE A 12 0.67 -19.77 -11.41
N ALA A 13 -0.58 -20.13 -11.71
CA ALA A 13 -1.70 -19.22 -11.54
C ALA A 13 -1.95 -18.82 -10.07
N ARG A 14 -1.73 -19.73 -9.12
CA ARG A 14 -1.72 -19.40 -7.69
C ARG A 14 -0.65 -18.38 -7.34
N LYS A 15 0.60 -18.60 -7.78
CA LYS A 15 1.72 -17.71 -7.50
C LYS A 15 1.51 -16.30 -8.07
N TYR A 16 1.01 -16.18 -9.30
CA TYR A 16 0.77 -14.87 -9.92
C TYR A 16 -0.46 -14.17 -9.37
N PHE A 17 -1.52 -14.90 -8.99
CA PHE A 17 -2.68 -14.32 -8.34
C PHE A 17 -2.30 -13.73 -6.97
N SER A 18 -1.62 -14.51 -6.11
CA SER A 18 -1.16 -14.03 -4.79
C SER A 18 -0.18 -12.85 -4.90
N ALA A 19 0.73 -12.87 -5.89
CA ALA A 19 1.62 -11.73 -6.14
C ALA A 19 0.86 -10.48 -6.64
N GLY A 20 -0.23 -10.67 -7.39
CA GLY A 20 -1.12 -9.59 -7.82
C GLY A 20 -1.90 -8.97 -6.67
N GLU A 21 -2.42 -9.81 -5.76
CA GLU A 21 -3.15 -9.39 -4.56
C GLU A 21 -2.25 -8.55 -3.64
N ALA A 22 -1.06 -9.07 -3.29
CA ALA A 22 -0.10 -8.37 -2.44
C ALA A 22 0.34 -7.01 -3.02
N ARG A 23 0.55 -6.94 -4.35
CA ARG A 23 0.86 -5.66 -5.03
C ARG A 23 -0.32 -4.70 -5.03
N GLY A 24 -1.53 -5.23 -5.17
CA GLY A 24 -2.77 -4.46 -5.10
C GLY A 24 -2.97 -3.84 -3.72
N GLU A 25 -2.76 -4.64 -2.68
CA GLU A 25 -2.85 -4.22 -1.27
C GLU A 25 -1.81 -3.14 -0.96
N ALA A 26 -0.54 -3.36 -1.31
CA ALA A 26 0.53 -2.39 -1.06
C ALA A 26 0.24 -1.04 -1.75
N LYS A 27 -0.25 -1.09 -3.01
CA LYS A 27 -0.63 0.13 -3.73
C LYS A 27 -1.86 0.80 -3.11
N GLY A 28 -2.77 0.03 -2.52
CA GLY A 28 -3.93 0.53 -1.79
C GLY A 28 -3.52 1.27 -0.50
N GLU A 29 -2.71 0.64 0.33
CA GLU A 29 -2.18 1.24 1.56
C GLU A 29 -1.35 2.50 1.28
N ALA A 30 -0.47 2.47 0.28
CA ALA A 30 0.30 3.63 -0.15
C ALA A 30 -0.60 4.83 -0.50
N ARG A 31 -1.68 4.60 -1.25
CA ARG A 31 -2.66 5.66 -1.58
C ARG A 31 -3.40 6.15 -0.35
N ALA A 32 -3.79 5.26 0.55
CA ALA A 32 -4.50 5.61 1.78
C ALA A 32 -3.63 6.49 2.69
N LEU A 33 -2.36 6.12 2.87
CA LEU A 33 -1.36 6.89 3.61
C LEU A 33 -1.23 8.32 3.06
N LEU A 34 -1.04 8.47 1.74
CA LEU A 34 -0.94 9.78 1.10
C LEU A 34 -2.22 10.60 1.24
N LEU A 35 -3.39 9.96 1.21
CA LEU A 35 -4.68 10.62 1.44
C LEU A 35 -4.76 11.15 2.87
N VAL A 36 -4.31 10.40 3.87
CA VAL A 36 -4.28 10.84 5.27
C VAL A 36 -3.39 12.06 5.45
N LEU A 37 -2.17 12.06 4.90
CA LEU A 37 -1.28 13.22 4.97
C LEU A 37 -1.91 14.48 4.35
N ARG A 38 -2.51 14.33 3.16
CA ARG A 38 -3.21 15.43 2.48
C ARG A 38 -4.41 15.92 3.29
N ALA A 39 -5.19 15.03 3.89
CA ALA A 39 -6.32 15.37 4.76
C ALA A 39 -5.88 16.13 6.02
N ARG A 40 -4.68 15.84 6.53
CA ARG A 40 -4.04 16.60 7.62
C ARG A 40 -3.45 17.95 7.18
N GLY A 41 -3.50 18.27 5.89
CA GLY A 41 -2.90 19.49 5.34
C GLY A 41 -1.37 19.43 5.25
N ILE A 42 -0.76 18.24 5.39
CA ILE A 42 0.68 18.07 5.25
C ILE A 42 1.02 18.04 3.77
N PRO A 43 1.87 18.98 3.28
CA PRO A 43 2.32 18.96 1.91
C PRO A 43 3.19 17.74 1.65
N VAL A 44 2.89 17.02 0.57
CA VAL A 44 3.64 15.84 0.16
C VAL A 44 4.47 16.20 -1.07
N SER A 45 5.79 16.09 -0.95
CA SER A 45 6.73 16.27 -2.06
C SER A 45 6.63 15.12 -3.07
N ALA A 46 7.06 15.35 -4.31
CA ALA A 46 7.03 14.32 -5.35
C ALA A 46 7.91 13.12 -4.98
N GLU A 47 9.01 13.38 -4.26
CA GLU A 47 9.93 12.38 -3.73
C GLU A 47 9.27 11.48 -2.69
N VAL A 48 8.52 12.06 -1.75
CA VAL A 48 7.77 11.29 -0.74
C VAL A 48 6.68 10.46 -1.42
N GLU A 49 5.91 11.06 -2.34
CA GLU A 49 4.86 10.35 -3.08
C GLU A 49 5.43 9.17 -3.88
N ALA A 50 6.54 9.37 -4.60
CA ALA A 50 7.22 8.31 -5.32
C ALA A 50 7.75 7.20 -4.39
N ARG A 51 8.31 7.57 -3.23
CA ARG A 51 8.82 6.61 -2.25
C ARG A 51 7.71 5.76 -1.63
N VAL A 52 6.59 6.38 -1.28
CA VAL A 52 5.42 5.68 -0.71
C VAL A 52 4.77 4.78 -1.77
N MET A 53 4.50 5.30 -2.97
CA MET A 53 3.86 4.54 -4.06
C MET A 53 4.74 3.43 -4.64
N GLY A 54 6.06 3.55 -4.51
CA GLY A 54 7.03 2.53 -4.92
C GLY A 54 7.23 1.42 -3.88
N CYS A 55 6.70 1.58 -2.67
CA CYS A 55 6.85 0.58 -1.61
C CYS A 55 5.92 -0.62 -1.86
N THR A 56 6.49 -1.83 -1.82
CA THR A 56 5.76 -3.10 -1.95
C THR A 56 5.79 -3.93 -0.67
N ASP A 57 6.41 -3.39 0.38
CA ASP A 57 6.48 -4.00 1.71
C ASP A 57 5.31 -3.50 2.56
N LEU A 58 4.32 -4.37 2.74
CA LEU A 58 3.12 -4.08 3.53
C LEU A 58 3.44 -3.77 4.99
N GLY A 59 4.41 -4.45 5.60
CA GLY A 59 4.77 -4.19 6.99
C GLY A 59 5.33 -2.77 7.17
N ARG A 60 6.11 -2.31 6.19
CA ARG A 60 6.62 -0.93 6.17
C ARG A 60 5.51 0.09 5.94
N LEU A 61 4.59 -0.17 5.00
CA LEU A 61 3.46 0.69 4.73
C LEU A 61 2.53 0.82 5.96
N SER A 62 2.23 -0.30 6.61
CA SER A 62 1.44 -0.33 7.85
C SER A 62 2.09 0.50 8.96
N ALA A 63 3.41 0.37 9.17
CA ALA A 63 4.13 1.18 10.16
C ALA A 63 4.05 2.69 9.85
N TRP A 64 4.13 3.07 8.57
CA TRP A 64 3.95 4.47 8.16
C TRP A 64 2.52 4.95 8.38
N VAL A 65 1.52 4.11 8.13
CA VAL A 65 0.10 4.43 8.41
C VAL A 65 -0.12 4.66 9.90
N GLU A 66 0.45 3.84 10.77
CA GLU A 66 0.37 4.02 12.22
C GLU A 66 1.05 5.31 12.69
N ARG A 67 2.15 5.70 12.05
CA ARG A 67 2.91 6.92 12.36
C ARG A 67 2.28 8.18 11.77
N ALA A 68 1.53 8.06 10.68
CA ALA A 68 0.94 9.15 9.91
C ALA A 68 0.07 10.13 10.70
N PRO A 69 -0.61 9.81 11.81
CA PRO A 69 -1.33 10.79 12.63
C PRO A 69 -0.42 11.71 13.45
N PHE A 70 0.82 11.29 13.72
CA PHE A 70 1.71 11.94 14.68
C PHE A 70 2.79 12.82 14.04
N VAL A 71 3.09 12.60 12.76
CA VAL A 71 4.12 13.38 12.05
C VAL A 71 3.65 14.81 11.77
N GLU A 72 4.56 15.78 11.73
CA GLU A 72 4.25 17.16 11.31
C GLU A 72 4.64 17.42 9.87
N THR A 73 5.61 16.66 9.35
CA THR A 73 6.06 16.69 7.95
C THR A 73 5.90 15.32 7.29
N ALA A 74 5.93 15.28 5.95
CA ALA A 74 5.75 14.03 5.23
C ALA A 74 7.02 13.15 5.30
N GLU A 75 8.19 13.78 5.38
CA GLU A 75 9.51 13.15 5.47
C GLU A 75 9.71 12.40 6.79
N GLU A 76 9.12 12.90 7.88
CA GLU A 76 9.11 12.22 9.17
C GLU A 76 8.50 10.83 9.09
N LEU A 77 7.70 10.45 8.09
CA LEU A 77 7.22 9.06 7.98
C LEU A 77 8.34 8.03 7.90
N PHE A 78 9.53 8.43 7.46
CA PHE A 78 10.63 7.53 7.16
C PHE A 78 11.69 7.40 8.26
N GLU A 79 11.53 8.13 9.36
CA GLU A 79 12.36 8.06 10.55
C GLU A 79 11.84 7.03 11.55
#